data_AF-A0A2K3MHP9-F1
#
_entry.id   AF-A0A2K3MHP9-F1
#
_cell.length_a   1.000
_cell.length_b   1.000
_cell.length_c   1.000
_cell.angle_alpha   90.00
_cell.angle_beta   90.00
_cell.angle_gamma   90.00
#
_symmetry.space_group_name_H-M   'P 1'
#
loop_
_entity.id
_entity.type
_entity.pdbx_description
1 polymer ?
#
loop_
_entity_poly.entity_id
_entity_poly.type
_entity_poly.pdbx_seq_one_letter_code
_entity_poly.pdbx_strand_id
1 'polypeptide(L)'
;MQKYLPYSTDPNLSGALASVLWEVCLLSKHYHPTISAMATGISSMSTENQVFLSKSSPQQAFKDMSIDQELCFEQSGSIKLNNKKRRLTNATSNSIGSTTVTSSFNEDDLRKKFSSHFMVLHDIKENEKLRSKLDKTAKSLQLFEQYKEQKKKRSKPSS
;
A
#
# COMPACT_ATOMS: atom_id res chain seq x y z
N MET A 1 7.75 4.14 21.17
CA MET A 1 6.36 3.76 20.84
C MET A 1 5.69 3.37 22.14
N GLN A 2 4.64 4.07 22.57
CA GLN A 2 3.89 3.70 23.77
C GLN A 2 3.28 2.31 23.54
N LYS A 3 3.54 1.36 24.44
CA LYS A 3 2.96 0.02 24.39
C LYS A 3 1.60 0.06 25.07
N TYR A 4 0.60 -0.58 24.47
CA TYR A 4 -0.69 -0.77 25.11
C TYR A 4 -0.52 -1.54 26.42
N LEU A 5 -1.04 -0.96 27.50
CA LEU A 5 -1.07 -1.56 28.83
C LEU A 5 -2.54 -1.87 29.18
N PRO A 6 -3.02 -3.10 28.95
CA PRO A 6 -4.44 -3.44 29.11
C PRO A 6 -4.95 -3.31 30.55
N TYR A 7 -4.05 -3.42 31.53
CA TYR A 7 -4.38 -3.37 32.96
C TYR A 7 -3.96 -2.06 33.63
N SER A 8 -3.64 -1.02 32.85
CA SER A 8 -3.30 0.28 33.43
C SER A 8 -4.56 0.96 33.97
N THR A 9 -4.53 1.32 35.25
CA THR A 9 -5.62 2.04 35.92
C THR A 9 -5.72 3.49 35.46
N ASP A 10 -4.63 4.08 34.97
CA ASP A 10 -4.60 5.45 34.45
C ASP A 10 -4.83 5.45 32.92
N PRO A 11 -5.95 6.03 32.44
CA PRO A 11 -6.28 6.09 31.01
C PRO A 11 -5.25 6.87 30.19
N ASN A 12 -4.54 7.85 30.77
CA ASN A 12 -3.55 8.65 30.06
C ASN A 12 -2.24 7.89 29.83
N LEU A 13 -1.92 6.91 30.68
CA LEU A 13 -0.71 6.09 30.59
C LEU A 13 -0.93 4.76 29.84
N SER A 14 -2.19 4.37 29.61
CA SER A 14 -2.56 3.07 29.03
C SER A 14 -2.13 2.89 27.58
N GLY A 15 -1.83 3.98 26.85
CA GLY A 15 -1.48 3.94 25.43
C GLY A 15 -2.62 3.47 24.51
N ALA A 16 -3.84 3.32 25.04
CA ALA A 16 -5.00 2.77 24.33
C ALA A 16 -5.33 3.57 23.06
N LEU A 17 -5.32 4.90 23.16
CA LEU A 17 -5.57 5.78 22.02
C LEU A 17 -4.57 5.55 20.88
N ALA A 18 -3.27 5.50 21.20
CA ALA A 18 -2.22 5.35 20.19
C ALA A 18 -2.32 3.99 19.47
N SER A 19 -2.65 2.93 20.21
CA SER A 19 -2.88 1.60 19.62
C SER A 19 -4.09 1.58 18.70
N VAL A 20 -5.23 2.14 19.13
CA VAL A 20 -6.43 2.22 18.30
C VAL A 20 -6.18 3.05 17.03
N LEU A 21 -5.50 4.20 17.14
CA LEU A 21 -5.17 5.03 15.97
C LEU A 21 -4.30 4.29 14.96
N TRP A 22 -3.33 3.51 15.45
CA TRP A 22 -2.49 2.70 14.57
C TRP A 22 -3.28 1.58 13.88
N GLU A 23 -4.15 0.89 14.63
CA GLU A 23 -5.01 -0.17 14.10
C GLU A 23 -5.98 0.38 13.03
N VAL A 24 -6.62 1.51 13.28
CA VAL A 24 -7.48 2.20 12.28
C VAL A 24 -6.68 2.58 11.03
N CYS A 25 -5.44 3.05 11.21
CA CYS A 25 -4.57 3.40 10.10
C CYS A 25 -4.18 2.17 9.26
N LEU A 26 -3.96 1.01 9.88
CA LEU A 26 -3.76 -0.25 9.17
C LEU A 26 -5.04 -0.72 8.44
N LEU A 27 -6.19 -0.59 9.08
CA LEU A 27 -7.50 -0.96 8.51
C LEU A 27 -7.86 -0.12 7.27
N SER A 28 -7.30 1.08 7.13
CA SER A 28 -7.48 1.89 5.91
C SER A 28 -7.00 1.18 4.64
N LYS A 29 -6.07 0.22 4.75
CA LYS A 29 -5.54 -0.58 3.64
C LYS A 29 -6.15 -1.98 3.54
N HIS A 30 -7.28 -2.21 4.19
CA HIS A 30 -7.95 -3.51 4.19
C HIS A 30 -8.42 -3.90 2.77
N TYR A 31 -8.42 -5.20 2.45
CA TYR A 31 -8.83 -5.70 1.12
C TYR A 31 -10.32 -5.45 0.84
N HIS A 32 -11.15 -5.51 1.88
CA HIS A 32 -12.58 -5.26 1.77
C HIS A 32 -12.85 -3.75 1.64
N PRO A 33 -13.44 -3.27 0.53
CA PRO A 33 -13.58 -1.85 0.24
C PRO A 33 -14.45 -1.12 1.27
N THR A 34 -15.49 -1.77 1.79
CA THR A 34 -16.35 -1.18 2.83
C THR A 34 -15.58 -0.93 4.12
N ILE A 35 -14.72 -1.88 4.53
CA ILE A 35 -13.90 -1.75 5.74
C ILE A 35 -12.83 -0.66 5.56
N SER A 36 -12.16 -0.64 4.40
CA SER A 36 -11.18 0.39 4.05
C SER A 36 -11.82 1.79 4.01
N ALA A 37 -13.00 1.93 3.41
CA ALA A 37 -13.73 3.19 3.34
C ALA A 37 -14.19 3.67 4.73
N MET A 38 -14.71 2.77 5.58
CA MET A 38 -15.08 3.11 6.96
C MET A 38 -13.87 3.58 7.77
N ALA A 39 -12.76 2.84 7.73
CA ALA A 39 -11.54 3.20 8.45
C ALA A 39 -10.92 4.52 7.96
N THR A 40 -10.92 4.74 6.63
CA THR A 40 -10.51 6.01 6.04
C THR A 40 -11.44 7.15 6.46
N GLY A 41 -12.75 6.89 6.54
CA GLY A 41 -13.74 7.83 7.05
C GLY A 41 -13.47 8.24 8.49
N ILE A 42 -13.16 7.27 9.36
CA ILE A 42 -12.78 7.53 10.77
C ILE A 42 -11.49 8.37 10.82
N SER A 43 -10.45 7.98 10.06
CA SER A 43 -9.17 8.70 10.03
C SER A 43 -9.27 10.12 9.47
N SER A 44 -10.22 10.37 8.56
CA SER A 44 -10.46 11.69 7.94
C SER A 44 -11.52 12.52 8.66
N MET A 45 -12.10 12.01 9.76
CA MET A 45 -13.22 12.62 10.46
C MET A 45 -14.41 12.94 9.54
N SER A 46 -14.67 12.06 8.57
CA SER A 46 -15.81 12.19 7.66
C SER A 46 -17.12 11.93 8.41
N THR A 47 -18.10 12.83 8.22
CA THR A 47 -19.41 12.78 8.88
C THR A 47 -20.40 11.81 8.24
N GLU A 48 -20.04 11.22 7.08
CA GLU A 48 -20.97 10.43 6.27
C GLU A 48 -21.38 9.11 6.96
N ASN A 49 -20.49 8.50 7.73
CA ASN A 49 -20.78 7.26 8.46
C ASN A 49 -21.49 7.51 9.81
N GLN A 50 -21.44 8.74 10.33
CA GLN A 50 -21.95 9.09 11.66
C GLN A 50 -23.48 9.11 11.72
N VAL A 51 -24.13 9.47 10.61
CA VAL A 51 -25.60 9.56 10.50
C VAL A 51 -26.26 8.19 10.32
N PHE A 52 -25.55 7.22 9.72
CA PHE A 52 -26.03 5.85 9.55
C PHE A 52 -25.93 5.03 10.84
N LEU A 53 -24.80 5.13 11.56
CA LEU A 53 -24.58 4.37 12.80
C LEU A 53 -25.37 4.90 14.01
N SER A 54 -25.72 6.18 14.03
CA SER A 54 -26.45 6.81 15.14
C SER A 54 -27.93 6.41 15.23
N LYS A 55 -28.49 5.79 14.18
CA LYS A 55 -29.90 5.36 14.13
C LYS A 55 -30.10 3.88 14.45
N SER A 56 -29.03 3.10 14.52
CA SER A 56 -29.08 1.66 14.80
C SER A 56 -28.71 1.36 16.25
N SER A 57 -29.48 0.50 16.93
CA SER A 57 -29.05 -0.10 18.21
C SER A 57 -27.74 -0.86 18.00
N PRO A 58 -26.79 -0.88 18.96
CA PRO A 58 -25.56 -1.66 18.86
C PRO A 58 -25.78 -3.14 18.47
N GLN A 59 -26.87 -3.74 18.97
CA GLN A 59 -27.25 -5.13 18.67
C GLN A 59 -27.68 -5.30 17.21
N GLN A 60 -28.38 -4.30 16.66
CA GLN A 60 -28.84 -4.31 15.28
C GLN A 60 -27.67 -4.07 14.32
N ALA A 61 -26.80 -3.11 14.63
CA ALA A 61 -25.60 -2.84 13.84
C ALA A 61 -24.69 -4.08 13.77
N PHE A 62 -24.51 -4.81 14.88
CA PHE A 62 -23.76 -6.07 14.87
C PHE A 62 -24.39 -7.13 13.95
N LYS A 63 -25.72 -7.24 13.95
CA LYS A 63 -26.43 -8.18 13.08
C LYS A 63 -26.28 -7.81 11.60
N ASP A 64 -26.40 -6.52 11.28
CA ASP A 64 -26.31 -6.00 9.91
C ASP A 64 -24.90 -6.13 9.31
N MET A 65 -23.88 -6.20 10.17
CA MET A 65 -22.47 -6.37 9.81
C MET A 65 -21.97 -7.81 9.98
N SER A 66 -22.87 -8.77 10.27
CA SER A 66 -22.48 -10.19 10.35
C SER A 66 -22.10 -10.73 8.98
N ILE A 67 -21.10 -11.60 8.95
CA ILE A 67 -20.57 -12.25 7.73
C ILE A 67 -21.68 -12.95 6.92
N ASP A 68 -22.73 -13.42 7.60
CA ASP A 68 -23.88 -14.09 6.97
C ASP A 68 -24.62 -13.19 5.96
N GLN A 69 -24.51 -11.87 6.09
CA GLN A 69 -25.15 -10.89 5.21
C GLN A 69 -24.23 -10.41 4.06
N GLU A 70 -22.90 -10.58 4.21
CA GLU A 70 -21.90 -10.14 3.23
C GLU A 70 -21.92 -11.02 1.96
N LEU A 71 -22.40 -12.27 2.05
CA LEU A 71 -22.60 -13.17 0.90
C LEU A 71 -23.81 -12.82 0.04
N CYS A 72 -24.71 -11.93 0.48
CA CYS A 72 -25.89 -11.53 -0.29
C CYS A 72 -25.67 -10.28 -1.17
N PHE A 73 -24.53 -9.60 -1.07
CA PHE A 73 -24.21 -8.45 -1.92
C PHE A 73 -23.22 -8.84 -3.02
N GLU A 74 -23.68 -9.66 -3.97
CA GLU A 74 -23.01 -9.76 -5.26
C GLU A 74 -23.05 -8.40 -5.97
N GLN A 75 -21.87 -7.78 -6.04
CA GLN A 75 -21.39 -6.86 -7.07
C GLN A 75 -22.45 -6.38 -8.08
N SER A 76 -23.14 -5.28 -7.77
CA SER A 76 -23.95 -4.56 -8.75
C SER A 76 -23.59 -3.07 -8.74
N GLY A 77 -23.02 -2.61 -9.86
CA GLY A 77 -22.88 -1.18 -10.16
C GLY A 77 -21.48 -0.73 -10.56
N SER A 78 -21.15 -0.90 -11.85
CA SER A 78 -20.09 -0.15 -12.54
C SER A 78 -20.29 1.36 -12.34
N ILE A 79 -19.39 2.03 -11.60
CA ILE A 79 -19.30 3.50 -11.57
C ILE A 79 -18.02 3.92 -12.27
N LYS A 80 -18.19 4.24 -13.55
CA LYS A 80 -17.20 4.90 -14.42
C LYS A 80 -16.95 6.33 -13.92
N LEU A 81 -15.81 6.58 -13.29
CA LEU A 81 -15.37 7.95 -12.95
C LEU A 81 -14.28 8.42 -13.91
N ASN A 82 -14.66 9.35 -14.78
CA ASN A 82 -13.78 10.12 -15.65
C ASN A 82 -13.23 11.32 -14.87
N ASN A 83 -11.95 11.29 -14.46
CA ASN A 83 -11.29 12.44 -13.85
C ASN A 83 -10.18 13.00 -14.73
N LYS A 84 -10.45 14.20 -15.23
CA LYS A 84 -9.64 15.04 -16.10
C LYS A 84 -8.56 15.77 -15.26
N LYS A 85 -7.29 15.51 -15.60
CA LYS A 85 -6.06 16.33 -15.44
C LYS A 85 -6.17 17.64 -14.61
N ARG A 86 -5.34 17.76 -13.56
CA ARG A 86 -4.72 19.04 -13.15
C ARG A 86 -3.30 18.82 -12.59
N ARG A 87 -2.35 19.59 -13.12
CA ARG A 87 -0.91 19.65 -12.84
C ARG A 87 -0.64 21.04 -12.25
N LEU A 88 -0.03 21.14 -11.07
CA LEU A 88 0.84 22.26 -10.58
C LEU A 88 1.24 21.94 -9.12
N THR A 89 2.52 21.63 -8.89
CA THR A 89 3.57 22.48 -8.26
C THR A 89 3.48 22.65 -6.74
N ASN A 90 4.49 22.09 -6.09
CA ASN A 90 5.27 22.61 -4.95
C ASN A 90 4.50 23.33 -3.83
N ALA A 91 4.27 22.63 -2.73
CA ALA A 91 4.07 23.22 -1.42
C ALA A 91 4.99 22.51 -0.41
N THR A 92 6.10 23.17 -0.08
CA THR A 92 6.93 22.89 1.10
C THR A 92 6.09 23.12 2.35
N SER A 93 5.80 22.04 3.08
CA SER A 93 5.19 22.14 4.42
C SER A 93 6.29 22.16 5.48
N ASN A 94 6.30 23.21 6.29
CA ASN A 94 7.24 23.48 7.37
C ASN A 94 7.29 22.31 8.37
N SER A 95 8.48 21.74 8.53
CA SER A 95 8.78 20.70 9.52
C SER A 95 8.83 21.31 10.91
N ILE A 96 7.88 20.91 11.75
CA ILE A 96 7.84 21.16 13.19
C ILE A 96 9.05 20.50 13.87
N GLY A 97 9.78 21.30 14.65
CA GLY A 97 10.47 20.90 15.88
C GLY A 97 11.45 19.72 15.80
N SER A 98 12.69 20.00 15.41
CA SER A 98 13.83 19.13 15.71
C SER A 98 13.97 18.98 17.23
N THR A 99 13.50 17.86 17.76
CA THR A 99 13.83 17.43 19.11
C THR A 99 15.00 16.48 18.99
N THR A 100 16.21 17.02 19.15
CA THR A 100 17.45 16.25 19.26
C THR A 100 17.38 15.34 20.49
N VAL A 101 16.88 14.13 20.31
CA VAL A 101 17.22 12.99 21.16
C VAL A 101 18.35 12.25 20.43
N THR A 102 19.58 12.62 20.76
CA THR A 102 20.79 11.91 20.30
C THR A 102 20.92 10.58 21.04
N SER A 103 20.05 9.63 20.74
CA SER A 103 20.38 8.22 20.94
C SER A 103 21.28 7.84 19.76
N SER A 104 22.57 7.63 20.04
CA SER A 104 23.55 7.08 19.10
C SER A 104 23.06 5.74 18.58
N PHE A 105 22.29 5.75 17.49
CA PHE A 105 21.92 4.54 16.78
C PHE A 105 22.98 4.32 15.70
N ASN A 106 23.62 3.16 15.76
CA ASN A 106 24.54 2.75 14.71
C ASN A 106 23.74 2.48 13.43
N GLU A 107 23.78 3.43 12.50
CA GLU A 107 23.13 3.37 11.17
C GLU A 107 23.45 2.05 10.44
N ASP A 108 24.69 1.57 10.56
CA ASP A 108 25.13 0.33 9.92
C ASP A 108 24.42 -0.91 10.49
N ASP A 109 24.16 -0.94 11.80
CA ASP A 109 23.44 -2.05 12.43
C ASP A 109 21.95 -2.03 12.08
N LEU A 110 21.34 -0.85 12.00
CA LEU A 110 19.98 -0.69 11.52
C LEU A 110 19.85 -1.15 10.07
N ARG A 111 20.79 -0.74 9.21
CA ARG A 111 20.81 -1.12 7.80
C ARG A 111 20.98 -2.63 7.62
N LYS A 112 21.84 -3.28 8.41
CA LYS A 112 21.97 -4.74 8.44
C LYS A 112 20.68 -5.41 8.90
N LYS A 113 20.04 -4.90 9.95
CA LYS A 113 18.79 -5.45 10.49
C LYS A 113 17.64 -5.34 9.49
N PHE A 114 17.49 -4.19 8.84
CA PHE A 114 16.50 -3.99 7.79
C PHE A 114 16.79 -4.82 6.54
N SER A 115 18.06 -4.92 6.13
CA SER A 115 18.45 -5.75 4.99
C SER A 115 18.15 -7.24 5.24
N SER A 116 18.39 -7.73 6.46
CA SER A 116 18.05 -9.10 6.83
C SER A 116 16.52 -9.30 6.90
N HIS A 117 15.81 -8.36 7.51
CA HIS A 117 14.36 -8.45 7.69
C HIS A 117 13.58 -8.40 6.36
N PHE A 118 14.08 -7.66 5.37
CA PHE A 118 13.43 -7.48 4.07
C PHE A 118 14.11 -8.22 2.92
N MET A 119 14.90 -9.26 3.21
CA MET A 119 15.64 -10.03 2.21
C MET A 119 14.73 -10.56 1.09
N VAL A 120 13.55 -11.09 1.43
CA VAL A 120 12.57 -11.57 0.44
C VAL A 120 12.12 -10.47 -0.53
N LEU A 121 11.86 -9.25 -0.03
CA LEU A 121 11.49 -8.12 -0.90
C LEU A 121 12.65 -7.69 -1.81
N HIS A 122 13.88 -7.74 -1.28
CA HIS A 122 15.07 -7.47 -2.07
C HIS A 122 15.22 -8.49 -3.20
N ASP A 123 15.09 -9.79 -2.90
CA ASP A 123 15.21 -10.87 -3.88
C ASP A 123 14.13 -10.80 -4.95
N ILE A 124 12.88 -10.48 -4.58
CA ILE A 124 11.78 -10.27 -5.54
C ILE A 124 12.13 -9.12 -6.50
N LYS A 125 12.57 -7.98 -5.96
CA LYS A 125 12.95 -6.81 -6.75
C LYS A 125 14.15 -7.08 -7.65
N GLU A 126 15.13 -7.84 -7.16
CA GLU A 126 16.28 -8.27 -7.94
C GLU A 126 15.87 -9.22 -9.06
N ASN A 127 14.99 -10.18 -8.79
CA ASN A 127 14.47 -11.10 -9.79
C ASN A 127 13.72 -10.36 -10.91
N GLU A 128 12.89 -9.38 -10.56
CA GLU A 128 12.20 -8.51 -11.53
C GLU A 128 13.20 -7.78 -12.43
N LYS A 129 14.26 -7.20 -11.83
CA LYS A 129 15.34 -6.55 -12.57
C LYS A 129 16.06 -7.51 -13.51
N LEU A 130 16.32 -8.74 -13.07
CA LEU A 130 16.96 -9.78 -13.89
C LEU A 130 16.07 -10.20 -15.06
N ARG A 131 14.76 -10.40 -14.85
CA ARG A 131 13.79 -10.69 -15.91
C ARG A 131 13.74 -9.57 -16.95
N SER A 132 13.69 -8.31 -16.51
CA SER A 132 13.72 -7.16 -17.42
C SER A 132 15.00 -7.11 -18.27
N LYS A 133 16.15 -7.44 -17.69
CA LYS A 133 17.42 -7.54 -18.43
C LYS A 133 17.41 -8.70 -19.42
N LEU A 134 16.90 -9.87 -19.01
CA LEU A 134 16.79 -11.05 -19.86
C LEU A 134 15.93 -10.74 -21.10
N ASP A 135 14.77 -10.12 -20.90
CA ASP A 135 13.86 -9.74 -22.00
C ASP A 135 14.52 -8.78 -22.99
N LYS A 136 15.29 -7.81 -22.49
CA LYS A 136 16.04 -6.86 -23.35
C LYS A 136 17.09 -7.58 -24.18
N THR A 137 17.84 -8.50 -23.58
CA THR A 137 18.86 -9.30 -24.28
C THR A 137 18.24 -10.27 -25.28
N ALA A 138 17.10 -10.89 -24.94
CA ALA A 138 16.38 -11.77 -25.86
C ALA A 138 15.93 -11.00 -27.12
N LYS A 139 15.39 -9.79 -26.94
CA LYS A 139 15.01 -8.92 -28.06
C LYS A 139 16.20 -8.49 -28.92
N SER A 140 17.34 -8.15 -28.30
CA SER A 140 18.53 -7.77 -29.07
C SER A 140 19.12 -8.94 -29.86
N LEU A 141 19.10 -10.15 -29.29
CA LEU A 141 19.49 -11.38 -30.00
C LEU A 141 18.56 -11.66 -31.18
N GLN A 142 17.25 -11.58 -30.98
CA GLN A 142 16.27 -11.78 -32.04
C GLN A 142 16.47 -10.80 -33.20
N LEU A 143 16.75 -9.52 -32.90
CA LEU A 143 17.05 -8.50 -33.91
C LEU A 143 18.34 -8.82 -34.67
N PHE A 144 19.37 -9.31 -33.97
CA PHE A 144 20.62 -9.72 -34.59
C PHE A 144 20.45 -10.93 -35.51
N GLU A 145 19.64 -11.91 -35.13
CA GLU A 145 19.28 -13.05 -35.99
C GLU A 145 18.56 -12.59 -37.25
N GLN A 146 17.56 -11.71 -37.13
CA GLN A 146 16.86 -11.12 -38.27
C GLN A 146 17.82 -10.40 -39.22
N TYR A 147 18.75 -9.60 -38.67
CA TYR A 147 19.77 -8.93 -39.46
C TYR A 147 20.67 -9.92 -40.21
N LYS A 148 21.12 -10.99 -39.54
CA LYS A 148 21.95 -12.04 -40.15
C LYS A 148 21.22 -12.72 -41.31
N GLU A 149 19.93 -13.02 -41.16
CA GLU A 149 19.12 -13.61 -42.22
C GLU A 149 18.91 -12.64 -43.39
N GLN A 150 18.70 -11.34 -43.13
CA GLN A 150 18.65 -10.33 -44.20
C GLN A 150 19.98 -10.22 -44.94
N LYS A 151 21.10 -10.24 -44.23
CA LYS A 151 22.44 -10.19 -44.83
C LYS A 151 22.68 -11.39 -45.75
N LYS A 152 22.30 -12.60 -45.32
CA LYS A 152 22.37 -13.82 -46.15
C LYS A 152 21.50 -13.74 -47.41
N LYS A 153 20.31 -13.13 -47.32
CA LYS A 153 19.42 -12.95 -48.48
C LYS A 153 20.01 -11.98 -49.51
N ARG A 154 20.66 -10.90 -49.05
CA ARG A 154 21.33 -9.91 -49.92
C ARG A 154 22.61 -10.45 -50.59
N SER A 155 23.25 -11.47 -50.01
CA SER A 155 24.47 -12.07 -50.58
C SER A 155 24.22 -13.26 -51.51
N LYS A 156 22.96 -13.66 -51.73
CA LYS A 156 22.64 -14.67 -52.76
C LYS A 156 22.55 -13.95 -54.12
N PRO A 157 23.38 -14.29 -55.11
CA PRO A 157 23.26 -13.70 -56.45
C PRO A 157 21.92 -14.13 -57.05
N SER A 158 21.14 -13.17 -57.55
CA SER A 158 19.97 -13.44 -58.39
C SER A 158 20.47 -14.11 -59.68
N SER A 159 20.14 -15.39 -59.85
CA SER A 159 20.20 -16.07 -61.15
C SER A 159 18.98 -15.71 -61.99
#